data_AF-A0AAV6Z4W9-F1
#
_entry.id   AF-A0AAV6Z4W9-F1
#
_cell.length_a   1.000
_cell.length_b   1.000
_cell.length_c   1.000
_cell.angle_alpha   90.00
_cell.angle_beta   90.00
_cell.angle_gamma   90.00
#
_symmetry.space_group_name_H-M   'P 1'
#
loop_
_entity.id
_entity.type
_entity.pdbx_description
1 polymer ?
#
loop_
_entity_poly.entity_id
_entity_poly.type
_entity_poly.pdbx_seq_one_letter_code
_entity_poly.pdbx_strand_id
1 'polypeptide(L)'
;MSPVDDAFISGSLDKTIRLWDLRSPNCQGLMHLQGKPVCSFDPEGLIFAAGVNSEMVKLYDLRSFDKGPFATFKMNYDRTCEWTSLKFSNDGKLILLATNGGFLRLVDAFKGAVLHTFGGYNNSKGVTLEASFTPDSQFLMIGKMAAQGVRLVFWLLGDH
;
A
#
# COMPACT_ATOMS: atom_id res chain seq x y z
N MET A 1 -8.15 -2.06 7.57
CA MET A 1 -9.53 -1.80 8.06
C MET A 1 -10.19 -0.90 7.04
N SER A 2 -11.49 -1.09 6.80
CA SER A 2 -12.30 -0.09 6.10
C SER A 2 -12.39 1.17 6.99
N PRO A 3 -12.33 2.37 6.41
CA PRO A 3 -12.51 3.61 7.16
C PRO A 3 -13.98 3.94 7.45
N VAL A 4 -14.93 3.30 6.76
CA VAL A 4 -16.37 3.63 6.83
C VAL A 4 -17.20 2.50 7.43
N ASP A 5 -16.83 1.25 7.15
CA ASP A 5 -17.59 0.07 7.56
C ASP A 5 -16.83 -0.76 8.61
N ASP A 6 -17.56 -1.60 9.35
CA ASP A 6 -17.01 -2.65 10.24
C ASP A 6 -16.42 -3.82 9.43
N ALA A 7 -15.53 -3.51 8.49
CA ALA A 7 -14.95 -4.45 7.54
C ALA A 7 -13.43 -4.32 7.50
N PHE A 8 -12.75 -5.35 7.02
CA PHE A 8 -11.32 -5.29 6.76
C PHE A 8 -10.90 -6.18 5.60
N ILE A 9 -9.75 -5.86 5.03
CA ILE A 9 -9.09 -6.68 4.02
C ILE A 9 -7.80 -7.26 4.59
N SER A 10 -7.51 -8.50 4.19
CA SER A 10 -6.26 -9.18 4.52
C SER A 10 -5.61 -9.73 3.27
N GLY A 11 -4.31 -9.47 3.10
CA GLY A 11 -3.46 -10.17 2.14
C GLY A 11 -2.68 -11.30 2.81
N SER A 12 -2.58 -12.45 2.16
CA SER A 12 -1.97 -13.66 2.72
C SER A 12 -0.88 -14.25 1.82
N LEU A 13 0.06 -14.97 2.43
CA LEU A 13 1.11 -15.71 1.73
C LEU A 13 0.55 -16.86 0.87
N ASP A 14 -0.69 -17.28 1.10
CA ASP A 14 -1.43 -18.21 0.24
C ASP A 14 -1.87 -17.59 -1.11
N LYS A 15 -1.40 -16.37 -1.39
CA LYS A 15 -1.68 -15.58 -2.60
C LYS A 15 -3.14 -15.15 -2.70
N THR A 16 -3.81 -14.96 -1.56
CA THR A 16 -5.19 -14.46 -1.52
C THR A 16 -5.31 -13.08 -0.90
N ILE A 17 -6.27 -12.32 -1.41
CA ILE A 17 -6.89 -11.22 -0.67
C ILE A 17 -8.26 -11.70 -0.21
N ARG A 18 -8.59 -11.42 1.04
CA ARG A 18 -9.88 -11.75 1.65
C ARG A 18 -10.54 -10.50 2.20
N LEU A 19 -11.85 -10.43 2.00
CA LEU A 19 -12.73 -9.38 2.53
C LEU A 19 -13.50 -9.96 3.72
N TRP A 20 -13.55 -9.20 4.81
CA TRP A 20 -14.15 -9.61 6.06
C TRP A 20 -15.12 -8.56 6.56
N ASP A 21 -16.23 -9.00 7.14
CA ASP A 21 -17.18 -8.19 7.89
C ASP A 21 -17.10 -8.65 9.35
N LEU A 22 -16.82 -7.75 10.28
CA LEU A 22 -16.67 -8.07 11.70
C LEU A 22 -17.96 -8.58 12.35
N ARG A 23 -19.10 -8.36 11.71
CA ARG A 23 -20.42 -8.81 12.14
C ARG A 23 -20.72 -10.24 11.67
N SER A 24 -19.86 -10.82 10.84
CA SER A 24 -20.01 -12.14 10.25
C SER A 24 -18.79 -13.01 10.55
N PRO A 25 -18.97 -14.29 10.93
CA PRO A 25 -17.85 -15.20 11.12
C PRO A 25 -17.24 -15.67 9.78
N ASN A 26 -17.92 -15.41 8.66
CA ASN A 26 -17.54 -15.96 7.35
C ASN A 26 -16.79 -14.93 6.50
N CYS A 27 -15.87 -15.41 5.66
CA CYS A 27 -15.22 -14.62 4.61
C CYS A 27 -16.27 -14.12 3.60
N GLN A 28 -16.30 -12.81 3.36
CA GLN A 28 -17.30 -12.18 2.48
C GLN A 28 -16.84 -12.10 1.02
N GLY A 29 -15.53 -12.14 0.79
CA GLY A 29 -14.96 -12.13 -0.56
C GLY A 29 -13.58 -12.76 -0.58
N LEU A 30 -13.27 -13.49 -1.63
CA LEU A 30 -11.98 -14.17 -1.82
C LEU A 30 -11.46 -13.89 -3.23
N MET A 31 -10.21 -13.46 -3.30
CA MET A 31 -9.52 -13.21 -4.57
C MET A 31 -8.23 -14.01 -4.63
N HIS A 32 -8.01 -14.72 -5.73
CA HIS A 32 -6.77 -15.42 -6.02
C HIS A 32 -5.84 -14.56 -6.87
N LEU A 33 -4.58 -14.47 -6.45
CA LEU A 33 -3.54 -13.68 -7.10
C LEU A 33 -2.34 -14.57 -7.43
N GLN A 34 -1.42 -14.05 -8.24
CA GLN A 34 -0.27 -14.82 -8.71
C GLN A 34 0.91 -14.82 -7.72
N GLY A 35 0.88 -13.95 -6.70
CA GLY A 35 1.90 -13.85 -5.66
C GLY A 35 1.38 -13.17 -4.40
N LYS A 36 2.30 -12.93 -3.46
CA LYS A 36 1.98 -12.32 -2.16
C LYS A 36 1.39 -10.91 -2.38
N PRO A 37 0.18 -10.64 -1.88
CA PRO A 37 -0.39 -9.32 -1.98
C PRO A 37 -0.02 -8.41 -0.83
N VAL A 38 0.01 -7.12 -1.12
CA VAL A 38 -0.23 -6.04 -0.16
C VAL A 38 -1.51 -5.34 -0.56
N CYS A 39 -2.30 -4.83 0.39
CA CYS A 39 -3.58 -4.21 0.05
C CYS A 39 -3.98 -3.11 1.03
N SER A 40 -4.77 -2.16 0.54
CA SER A 40 -5.29 -1.04 1.34
C SER A 40 -6.61 -0.52 0.80
N PHE A 41 -7.49 -0.06 1.69
CA PHE A 41 -8.68 0.70 1.30
C PHE A 41 -8.31 2.14 0.96
N ASP A 42 -9.06 2.72 0.04
CA ASP A 42 -9.12 4.17 -0.11
C ASP A 42 -9.85 4.81 1.10
N PRO A 43 -9.72 6.13 1.31
CA PRO A 43 -10.32 6.77 2.49
C PRO A 43 -11.85 6.76 2.51
N GLU A 44 -12.51 6.58 1.37
CA GLU A 44 -13.97 6.45 1.29
C GLU A 44 -14.45 5.01 1.49
N GLY A 45 -13.54 4.03 1.54
CA GLY A 45 -13.86 2.61 1.69
C GLY A 45 -14.60 2.00 0.50
N LEU A 46 -14.67 2.70 -0.64
CA LEU A 46 -15.35 2.24 -1.86
C LEU A 46 -14.42 1.46 -2.79
N ILE A 47 -13.12 1.73 -2.69
CA ILE A 47 -12.07 1.19 -3.54
C ILE A 47 -11.04 0.52 -2.64
N PHE A 48 -10.38 -0.51 -3.16
CA PHE A 48 -9.12 -0.96 -2.58
C PHE A 48 -8.07 -1.15 -3.65
N ALA A 49 -6.83 -0.92 -3.24
CA ALA A 49 -5.64 -1.21 -4.02
C ALA A 49 -5.07 -2.57 -3.59
N ALA A 50 -4.63 -3.36 -4.57
CA ALA A 50 -3.86 -4.57 -4.39
C ALA A 50 -2.53 -4.46 -5.13
N GLY A 51 -1.43 -4.52 -4.39
CA GLY A 51 -0.10 -4.72 -4.95
C GLY A 51 0.14 -6.20 -5.24
N VAL A 52 0.50 -6.53 -6.48
CA VAL A 52 0.70 -7.91 -6.95
C VAL A 52 2.11 -8.07 -7.49
N ASN A 53 2.80 -9.12 -7.02
CA ASN A 53 4.16 -9.50 -7.43
C ASN A 53 5.23 -8.40 -7.28
N SER A 54 4.96 -7.34 -6.53
CA SER A 54 5.85 -6.17 -6.47
C SER A 54 6.05 -5.46 -7.82
N GLU A 55 5.13 -5.67 -8.77
CA GLU A 55 5.19 -5.16 -10.16
C GLU A 55 4.02 -4.26 -10.52
N MET A 56 2.86 -4.48 -9.90
CA MET A 56 1.63 -3.81 -10.29
C MET A 56 0.82 -3.41 -9.08
N VAL A 57 0.26 -2.21 -9.13
CA VAL A 57 -0.87 -1.82 -8.28
C VAL A 57 -2.14 -1.97 -9.10
N LYS A 58 -3.12 -2.70 -8.58
CA LYS A 58 -4.42 -2.89 -9.20
C LYS A 58 -5.49 -2.27 -8.31
N LEU A 59 -6.37 -1.47 -8.87
CA LEU A 59 -7.49 -0.84 -8.15
C LEU A 59 -8.79 -1.56 -8.47
N TYR A 60 -9.57 -1.85 -7.44
CA TYR A 60 -10.82 -2.58 -7.53
C TYR A 60 -11.93 -1.78 -6.86
N ASP A 61 -13.11 -1.82 -7.49
CA ASP A 61 -14.34 -1.41 -6.83
C ASP A 61 -14.71 -2.49 -5.80
N LEU A 62 -14.96 -2.10 -4.55
CA LEU A 62 -15.19 -3.05 -3.46
C LEU A 62 -16.45 -3.90 -3.69
N ARG A 63 -17.49 -3.36 -4.34
CA ARG A 63 -18.77 -4.04 -4.55
C ARG A 63 -18.77 -4.94 -5.76
N SER A 64 -17.75 -4.82 -6.61
CA SER A 64 -17.65 -5.55 -7.89
C SER A 64 -16.22 -6.00 -8.20
N PHE A 65 -15.46 -6.33 -7.16
CA PHE A 65 -14.05 -6.76 -7.26
C PHE A 65 -13.86 -8.02 -8.11
N ASP A 66 -14.90 -8.86 -8.20
CA ASP A 66 -14.97 -10.08 -9.00
C ASP A 66 -14.92 -9.79 -10.52
N LYS A 67 -15.28 -8.58 -10.96
CA LYS A 67 -15.15 -8.14 -12.35
C LYS A 67 -13.72 -7.81 -12.75
N GLY A 68 -12.79 -7.86 -11.80
CA GLY A 68 -11.39 -7.48 -12.01
C GLY A 68 -11.14 -5.99 -11.75
N PRO A 69 -9.89 -5.55 -11.91
CA PRO A 69 -9.50 -4.19 -11.59
C PRO A 69 -10.00 -3.21 -12.64
N PHE A 70 -10.50 -2.04 -12.22
CA PHE A 70 -10.86 -0.96 -13.13
C PHE A 70 -9.63 -0.14 -13.56
N ALA A 71 -8.54 -0.20 -12.78
CA ALA A 71 -7.26 0.41 -13.13
C ALA A 71 -6.08 -0.50 -12.75
N THR A 72 -5.03 -0.49 -13.57
CA THR A 72 -3.78 -1.21 -13.30
C THR A 72 -2.60 -0.31 -13.60
N PHE A 73 -1.79 -0.05 -12.57
CA PHE A 73 -0.57 0.73 -12.68
C PHE A 73 0.63 -0.21 -12.67
N LYS A 74 1.36 -0.24 -13.78
CA LYS A 74 2.62 -0.97 -13.89
C LYS A 74 3.72 -0.17 -13.21
N MET A 75 4.46 -0.81 -12.33
CA MET A 75 5.61 -0.26 -11.64
C MET A 75 6.88 -0.90 -12.18
N ASN A 76 8.00 -0.17 -12.10
CA ASN A 76 9.30 -0.75 -12.38
C ASN A 76 9.60 -1.83 -11.34
N TYR A 77 9.59 -3.08 -11.77
CA TYR A 77 9.91 -4.24 -10.95
C TYR A 77 11.36 -4.16 -10.49
N ASP A 78 11.58 -4.24 -9.19
CA ASP A 78 12.89 -4.35 -8.60
C ASP A 78 13.03 -5.73 -7.97
N ARG A 79 13.77 -6.62 -8.66
CA ARG A 79 14.01 -8.01 -8.23
C ARG A 79 14.75 -8.12 -6.90
N THR A 80 15.31 -7.02 -6.40
CA THR A 80 16.07 -7.03 -5.16
C THR A 80 15.20 -6.81 -3.93
N CYS A 81 13.88 -6.56 -4.11
CA CYS A 81 12.98 -6.29 -3.01
C CYS A 81 11.55 -6.76 -3.25
N GLU A 82 10.81 -6.90 -2.15
CA GLU A 82 9.39 -7.21 -2.11
C GLU A 82 8.63 -6.05 -1.48
N TRP A 83 7.39 -5.83 -1.93
CA TRP A 83 6.49 -4.90 -1.30
C TRP A 83 5.99 -5.47 0.03
N THR A 84 6.05 -4.66 1.07
CA THR A 84 5.70 -5.04 2.45
C THR A 84 4.44 -4.35 2.93
N SER A 85 4.11 -3.18 2.38
CA SER A 85 2.89 -2.44 2.70
C SER A 85 2.43 -1.58 1.53
N LEU A 86 1.12 -1.32 1.50
CA LEU A 86 0.47 -0.37 0.61
C LEU A 86 -0.50 0.46 1.45
N LYS A 87 -0.49 1.78 1.29
CA LYS A 87 -1.39 2.70 2.00
C LYS A 87 -1.87 3.82 1.07
N PHE A 88 -3.15 4.17 1.12
CA PHE A 88 -3.61 5.44 0.56
C PHE A 88 -3.27 6.59 1.51
N SER A 89 -3.11 7.80 0.96
CA SER A 89 -3.24 9.03 1.74
C SER A 89 -4.68 9.24 2.17
N ASN A 90 -4.90 10.02 3.23
CA ASN A 90 -6.25 10.24 3.76
C ASN A 90 -7.13 11.08 2.83
N ASP A 91 -6.53 11.82 1.90
CA ASP A 91 -7.24 12.51 0.81
C ASP A 91 -7.41 11.64 -0.45
N GLY A 92 -6.89 10.40 -0.43
CA GLY A 92 -7.05 9.41 -1.50
C GLY A 92 -6.22 9.68 -2.76
N LYS A 93 -5.46 10.78 -2.81
CA LYS A 93 -4.72 11.18 -4.01
C LYS A 93 -3.42 10.42 -4.22
N LEU A 94 -2.86 9.84 -3.16
CA LEU A 94 -1.56 9.20 -3.18
C LEU A 94 -1.64 7.76 -2.69
N ILE A 95 -0.77 6.93 -3.23
CA ILE A 95 -0.48 5.57 -2.76
C ILE A 95 0.99 5.52 -2.33
N LEU A 96 1.22 5.07 -1.10
CA LEU A 96 2.54 4.77 -0.58
C LEU A 96 2.79 3.27 -0.67
N LEU A 97 3.88 2.90 -1.34
CA LEU A 97 4.40 1.53 -1.40
C LEU A 97 5.65 1.43 -0.53
N ALA A 98 5.61 0.54 0.45
CA ALA A 98 6.77 0.19 1.26
C ALA A 98 7.42 -1.10 0.79
N THR A 99 8.75 -1.18 0.90
CA THR A 99 9.52 -2.36 0.51
C THR A 99 10.47 -2.81 1.62
N ASN A 100 10.98 -4.02 1.51
CA ASN A 100 12.15 -4.47 2.27
C ASN A 100 13.50 -4.12 1.60
N GLY A 101 13.50 -3.43 0.45
CA GLY A 101 14.69 -3.10 -0.34
C GLY A 101 15.42 -1.83 0.08
N GLY A 102 14.95 -1.15 1.14
CA GLY A 102 15.54 0.11 1.56
C GLY A 102 15.03 1.32 0.79
N PHE A 103 13.85 1.23 0.19
CA PHE A 103 13.15 2.38 -0.39
C PHE A 103 11.63 2.31 -0.22
N LEU A 104 10.99 3.47 -0.33
CA LEU A 104 9.54 3.64 -0.42
C LEU A 104 9.21 4.36 -1.73
N ARG A 105 8.04 4.11 -2.31
CA ARG A 105 7.55 4.87 -3.48
C ARG A 105 6.26 5.57 -3.16
N LEU A 106 6.16 6.83 -3.56
CA LEU A 106 4.95 7.62 -3.57
C LEU A 106 4.40 7.67 -4.99
N VAL A 107 3.14 7.30 -5.15
CA VAL A 107 2.49 7.09 -6.44
C VAL A 107 1.21 7.91 -6.49
N ASP A 108 0.94 8.58 -7.61
CA ASP A 108 -0.34 9.22 -7.90
C ASP A 108 -1.42 8.13 -8.02
N ALA A 109 -2.48 8.22 -7.21
CA ALA A 109 -3.53 7.21 -7.12
C ALA A 109 -4.44 7.15 -8.36
N PHE A 110 -4.47 8.21 -9.17
CA PHE A 110 -5.32 8.30 -10.36
C PHE A 110 -4.57 7.95 -11.64
N LYS A 111 -3.31 8.39 -11.73
CA LYS A 111 -2.47 8.22 -12.93
C LYS A 111 -1.50 7.05 -12.81
N GLY A 112 -1.22 6.56 -11.60
CA GLY A 112 -0.23 5.53 -11.36
C GLY A 112 1.21 6.00 -11.58
N ALA A 113 1.45 7.30 -11.65
CA ALA A 113 2.78 7.87 -11.84
C ALA A 113 3.57 7.83 -10.52
N VAL A 114 4.81 7.34 -10.54
CA VAL A 114 5.69 7.43 -9.37
C VAL A 114 6.16 8.89 -9.23
N LEU A 115 5.67 9.58 -8.21
CA LEU A 115 6.01 10.97 -7.93
C LEU A 115 7.36 11.08 -7.24
N HIS A 116 7.60 10.21 -6.25
CA HIS A 116 8.84 10.18 -5.49
C HIS A 116 9.26 8.76 -5.13
N THR A 117 10.58 8.56 -5.07
CA THR A 117 11.19 7.36 -4.49
C THR A 117 12.09 7.79 -3.35
N PHE A 118 11.71 7.43 -2.12
CA PHE A 118 12.51 7.69 -0.93
C PHE A 118 13.48 6.53 -0.75
N GLY A 119 14.74 6.74 -1.13
CA GLY A 119 15.78 5.71 -1.11
C GLY A 119 16.99 6.04 -0.23
N GLY A 120 17.99 5.17 -0.27
CA GLY A 120 19.24 5.33 0.48
C GLY A 120 19.17 4.82 1.92
N TYR A 121 18.18 3.98 2.24
CA TYR A 121 18.13 3.28 3.51
C TYR A 121 18.90 1.96 3.38
N ASN A 122 20.02 1.83 4.09
CA ASN A 122 20.72 0.55 4.15
C ASN A 122 19.86 -0.44 4.95
N ASN A 123 19.24 -1.37 4.23
CA ASN A 123 18.37 -2.38 4.79
C ASN A 123 18.89 -3.80 4.49
N SER A 124 20.16 -4.03 4.73
CA SER A 124 20.80 -5.35 4.56
C SER A 124 20.11 -6.48 5.34
N LYS A 125 19.34 -6.15 6.38
CA LYS A 125 18.57 -7.09 7.19
C LYS A 125 17.16 -7.37 6.65
N GLY A 126 16.74 -6.71 5.57
CA GLY A 126 15.42 -6.91 4.94
C GLY A 126 14.25 -6.54 5.85
N VAL A 127 14.41 -5.57 6.74
CA VAL A 127 13.37 -5.14 7.69
C VAL A 127 12.30 -4.34 6.95
N THR A 128 11.03 -4.50 7.32
CA THR A 128 9.96 -3.65 6.78
C THR A 128 10.21 -2.19 7.14
N LEU A 129 10.25 -1.31 6.14
CA LEU A 129 10.24 0.12 6.38
C LEU A 129 8.84 0.57 6.80
N GLU A 130 8.76 1.29 7.93
CA GLU A 130 7.52 1.86 8.43
C GLU A 130 7.39 3.33 8.01
N ALA A 131 6.25 3.65 7.42
CA ALA A 131 5.90 5.00 7.03
C ALA A 131 4.38 5.23 7.10
N SER A 132 4.00 6.47 7.35
CA SER A 132 2.59 6.89 7.47
C SER A 132 2.41 8.31 6.99
N PHE A 133 1.27 8.58 6.38
CA PHE A 133 0.80 9.94 6.14
C PHE A 133 0.37 10.59 7.46
N THR A 134 0.51 11.91 7.55
CA THR A 134 -0.16 12.70 8.58
C THR A 134 -1.68 12.75 8.33
N PRO A 135 -2.50 13.00 9.36
CA PRO A 135 -3.95 13.06 9.23
C PRO A 135 -4.44 14.00 8.11
N ASP A 136 -3.78 15.14 7.94
CA ASP A 136 -4.07 16.16 6.93
C ASP A 136 -3.49 15.86 5.53
N SER A 137 -2.80 14.72 5.35
CA SER A 137 -2.09 14.33 4.13
C SER A 137 -1.01 15.32 3.65
N GLN A 138 -0.57 16.27 4.48
CA GLN A 138 0.46 17.24 4.10
C GLN A 138 1.88 16.68 4.26
N PHE A 139 2.09 15.69 5.12
CA PHE A 139 3.40 15.12 5.36
C PHE A 139 3.40 13.59 5.28
N LEU A 140 4.54 13.06 4.87
CA LEU A 140 4.89 11.66 5.04
C LEU A 140 5.92 11.52 6.18
N MET A 141 5.60 10.69 7.16
CA MET A 141 6.51 10.31 8.24
C MET A 141 7.20 8.99 7.91
N ILE A 142 8.52 8.96 7.96
CA ILE A 142 9.34 7.76 7.71
C ILE A 142 10.22 7.49 8.92
N GLY A 143 10.12 6.27 9.47
CA GLY A 143 11.05 5.77 10.48
C GLY A 143 12.32 5.24 9.83
N LYS A 144 13.47 5.81 10.20
CA LYS A 144 14.80 5.37 9.75
C LYS A 144 15.66 4.95 10.93
N MET A 145 16.36 3.82 10.82
CA MET A 145 17.47 3.50 11.72
C MET A 145 18.74 4.21 11.24
N ALA A 146 19.34 5.02 12.09
CA ALA A 146 20.62 5.69 11.87
C ALA A 146 21.67 5.16 12.86
N ALA A 147 22.95 5.44 12.60
CA ALA A 147 24.05 5.01 13.46
C ALA A 147 23.92 5.47 14.94
N GLN A 148 23.13 6.52 15.18
CA GLN A 148 22.89 7.11 16.50
C GLN A 148 21.51 6.74 17.09
N GLY A 149 20.75 5.84 16.47
CA GLY A 149 19.41 5.43 16.91
C GLY A 149 18.32 5.64 15.85
N VAL A 150 17.05 5.53 16.28
CA VAL A 150 15.88 5.71 15.41
C VAL A 150 15.65 7.21 15.18
N ARG A 151 15.43 7.61 13.91
CA ARG A 151 15.04 8.96 13.51
C ARG A 151 13.72 8.92 12.76
N LEU A 152 12.87 9.90 13.04
CA LEU A 152 11.67 10.19 12.24
C LEU A 152 12.00 11.31 11.27
N VAL A 153 11.70 11.10 9.99
CA VAL A 153 11.84 12.12 8.94
C VAL A 153 10.45 12.49 8.47
N PHE A 154 10.17 13.79 8.40
CA PHE A 154 8.96 14.35 7.83
C PHE A 154 9.26 14.86 6.43
N TRP A 155 8.42 14.52 5.47
CA TRP A 155 8.53 14.97 4.09
C TRP A 155 7.27 15.71 3.69
N LEU A 156 7.40 16.97 3.27
CA LEU A 156 6.28 17.79 2.82
C LEU A 156 5.80 17.30 1.45
N LEU A 157 4.55 16.87 1.38
CA LEU A 157 3.88 16.47 0.15
C LEU A 157 3.34 17.76 -0.49
N GLY A 158 3.93 18.16 -1.63
CA GLY A 158 3.50 19.37 -2.33
C GLY A 158 2.13 19.19 -2.99
N ASP A 159 1.57 20.30 -3.48
CA ASP A 159 0.35 20.27 -4.31
C ASP A 159 0.67 19.57 -5.64
N HIS A 160 0.34 18.29 -5.76
CA HIS A 160 0.52 17.46 -6.96
C HIS A 160 -0.80 17.19 -7.68
#